data_AF-A0A819A014-F1
#
_entry.id   AF-A0A819A014-F1
#
_cell.length_a   1.000
_cell.length_b   1.000
_cell.length_c   1.000
_cell.angle_alpha   90.00
_cell.angle_beta   90.00
_cell.angle_gamma   90.00
#
_symmetry.space_group_name_H-M   'P 1'
#
loop_
_entity.id
_entity.type
_entity.pdbx_description
1 polymer ?
#
loop_
_entity_poly.entity_id
_entity_poly.type
_entity_poly.pdbx_seq_one_letter_code
_entity_poly.pdbx_strand_id
1 'polypeptide(L)'
;MPNVQLLVIIQHINIYIVFFAANISTIGSIRHIITFTCLKKYRIISNSVFLAGASLAEQLTIIDLLFPQSIGYVTGHNPRVMSSLLCKISSVLYNGGGVFALECLYLAAIDRYLQTCRSAVKWQWMTLKRALLLLCIFAFLSIGLGLPFGIFRDAVPNIGQCDFINAKFARLFFYFYAIICIISPAAILVVFGYLTWRNGQQTQQRQTTGQNSNNIAQQPTRMILIQTTSIVISAVAEFSPSKIREFCSFINYVIFFLS
;
A
#
# COMPACT_ATOMS: atom_id res chain seq x y z
N MET A 1 -2.42 -3.16 -41.51
CA MET A 1 -3.05 -2.47 -40.37
C MET A 1 -3.76 -3.38 -39.32
N PRO A 2 -3.48 -4.69 -39.17
CA PRO A 2 -4.15 -5.51 -38.14
C PRO A 2 -3.69 -5.19 -36.70
N ASN A 3 -2.47 -4.67 -36.53
CA ASN A 3 -1.91 -4.39 -35.21
C ASN A 3 -2.62 -3.23 -34.46
N VAL A 4 -3.22 -2.27 -35.19
CA VAL A 4 -3.91 -1.13 -34.58
C VAL A 4 -5.26 -1.54 -33.99
N GLN A 5 -6.01 -2.40 -34.69
CA GLN A 5 -7.30 -2.89 -34.20
C GLN A 5 -7.12 -3.74 -32.93
N LEU A 6 -6.09 -4.58 -32.88
CA LEU A 6 -5.77 -5.38 -31.69
C LEU A 6 -5.47 -4.50 -30.47
N LEU A 7 -4.74 -3.41 -30.66
CA LEU A 7 -4.37 -2.49 -29.58
C LEU A 7 -5.59 -1.78 -28.98
N VAL A 8 -6.55 -1.36 -29.81
CA VAL A 8 -7.81 -0.75 -29.35
C VAL A 8 -8.64 -1.73 -28.52
N ILE A 9 -8.75 -2.99 -28.98
CA ILE A 9 -9.48 -4.04 -28.26
C ILE A 9 -8.85 -4.30 -26.88
N ILE A 10 -7.52 -4.40 -26.83
CA ILE A 10 -6.79 -4.60 -25.56
C ILE A 10 -7.02 -3.42 -24.60
N GLN A 11 -7.01 -2.19 -25.09
CA GLN A 11 -7.28 -1.01 -24.26
C GLN A 11 -8.69 -1.03 -23.67
N HIS A 12 -9.70 -1.38 -24.47
CA HIS A 12 -11.08 -1.48 -23.97
C HIS A 12 -11.22 -2.56 -22.90
N ILE A 13 -10.68 -3.75 -23.14
CA ILE A 13 -10.70 -4.85 -22.16
C ILE A 13 -10.02 -4.41 -20.86
N ASN A 14 -8.86 -3.74 -20.95
CA ASN A 14 -8.15 -3.27 -19.77
C ASN A 14 -8.96 -2.25 -18.95
N ILE A 15 -9.64 -1.31 -19.61
CA ILE A 15 -10.51 -0.33 -18.94
C ILE A 15 -11.64 -1.03 -18.17
N TYR A 16 -12.31 -2.02 -18.78
CA TYR A 16 -13.36 -2.78 -18.10
C TYR A 16 -12.84 -3.57 -16.90
N ILE A 17 -11.67 -4.20 -17.02
CA ILE A 17 -11.04 -4.95 -15.93
C ILE A 17 -10.69 -4.00 -14.78
N VAL A 18 -10.05 -2.87 -15.07
CA VAL A 18 -9.67 -1.86 -14.06
C VAL A 18 -10.90 -1.30 -13.36
N PHE A 19 -11.94 -0.94 -14.12
CA PHE A 19 -13.20 -0.44 -13.57
C PHE A 19 -13.88 -1.49 -12.66
N PHE A 20 -13.94 -2.75 -13.09
CA PHE A 20 -14.53 -3.83 -12.29
C PHE A 20 -13.74 -4.08 -11.00
N ALA A 21 -12.42 -4.20 -11.09
CA ALA A 21 -11.53 -4.39 -9.95
C ALA A 21 -11.66 -3.24 -8.94
N ALA A 22 -11.76 -2.01 -9.43
CA ALA A 22 -11.99 -0.81 -8.63
C ALA A 22 -13.30 -0.85 -7.83
N ASN A 23 -14.40 -1.28 -8.43
CA ASN A 23 -15.68 -1.41 -7.74
C ASN A 23 -15.61 -2.47 -6.64
N ILE A 24 -15.03 -3.63 -6.93
CA ILE A 24 -14.81 -4.69 -5.92
C ILE A 24 -13.95 -4.16 -4.76
N SER A 25 -12.84 -3.48 -5.08
CA SER A 25 -11.94 -2.93 -4.08
C SER A 25 -12.64 -1.88 -3.22
N THR A 26 -13.44 -1.00 -3.83
CA THR A 26 -14.22 0.01 -3.10
C THR A 26 -15.21 -0.61 -2.13
N ILE A 27 -15.96 -1.63 -2.57
CA ILE A 27 -16.90 -2.35 -1.70
C ILE A 27 -16.15 -3.03 -0.55
N GLY A 28 -14.99 -3.64 -0.83
CA GLY A 28 -14.12 -4.26 0.16
C GLY A 28 -13.65 -3.27 1.22
N SER A 29 -13.07 -2.15 0.80
CA SER A 29 -12.54 -1.11 1.68
C SER A 29 -13.63 -0.46 2.53
N ILE A 30 -14.81 -0.17 1.96
CA ILE A 30 -15.95 0.37 2.72
C ILE A 30 -16.40 -0.63 3.79
N ARG A 31 -16.57 -1.91 3.45
CA ARG A 31 -16.93 -2.95 4.43
C ARG A 31 -15.89 -3.06 5.54
N HIS A 32 -14.62 -2.96 5.20
CA HIS A 32 -13.51 -3.00 6.14
C HIS A 32 -13.58 -1.82 7.12
N ILE A 33 -13.73 -0.60 6.60
CA ILE A 33 -13.88 0.63 7.42
C ILE A 33 -15.10 0.51 8.34
N ILE A 34 -16.27 0.10 7.83
CA ILE A 34 -17.48 -0.09 8.65
C ILE A 34 -17.23 -1.12 9.76
N THR A 35 -16.59 -2.23 9.44
CA THR A 35 -16.29 -3.31 10.42
C THR A 35 -15.43 -2.79 11.56
N PHE A 36 -14.37 -2.01 11.30
CA PHE A 36 -13.50 -1.51 12.38
C PHE A 36 -14.06 -0.31 13.13
N THR A 37 -14.84 0.55 12.47
CA THR A 37 -15.39 1.76 13.09
C THR A 37 -16.67 1.48 13.89
N CYS A 38 -17.56 0.63 13.38
CA CYS A 38 -18.88 0.42 13.99
C CYS A 38 -18.89 -0.66 15.09
N LEU A 39 -18.06 -1.70 14.98
CA LEU A 39 -18.05 -2.78 15.98
C LEU A 39 -17.25 -2.39 17.22
N LYS A 40 -17.97 -2.20 18.34
CA LYS A 40 -17.37 -1.86 19.66
C LYS A 40 -16.20 -2.76 20.06
N LYS A 41 -16.26 -4.06 19.69
CA LYS A 41 -15.21 -5.03 20.00
C LYS A 41 -13.86 -4.70 19.35
N TYR A 42 -13.86 -4.11 18.14
CA TYR A 42 -12.63 -3.77 17.44
C TYR A 42 -12.04 -2.43 17.89
N ARG A 43 -12.86 -1.47 18.35
CA ARG A 43 -12.40 -0.13 18.78
C ARG A 43 -11.38 -0.13 19.93
N ILE A 44 -11.26 -1.23 20.67
CA ILE A 44 -10.34 -1.36 21.80
C ILE A 44 -8.94 -1.79 21.33
N ILE A 45 -8.84 -2.43 20.16
CA ILE A 45 -7.61 -3.07 19.69
C ILE A 45 -6.81 -2.05 18.86
N SER A 46 -5.56 -1.77 19.24
CA SER A 46 -4.65 -0.86 18.51
C SER A 46 -4.54 -1.18 17.02
N ASN A 47 -4.38 -2.47 16.69
CA ASN A 47 -4.29 -2.95 15.32
C ASN A 47 -5.42 -2.50 14.38
N SER A 48 -6.65 -2.35 14.87
CA SER A 48 -7.78 -1.97 14.00
C SER A 48 -7.63 -0.55 13.47
N VAL A 49 -6.95 0.32 14.22
CA VAL A 49 -6.69 1.71 13.80
C VAL A 49 -5.79 1.74 12.57
N PHE A 50 -4.72 0.95 12.58
CA PHE A 50 -3.81 0.84 11.43
C PHE A 50 -4.52 0.20 10.24
N LEU A 51 -5.28 -0.88 10.44
CA LEU A 51 -6.05 -1.52 9.36
C LEU A 51 -7.11 -0.58 8.75
N ALA A 52 -7.77 0.24 9.57
CA ALA A 52 -8.72 1.24 9.08
C ALA A 52 -8.00 2.36 8.32
N GLY A 53 -6.85 2.82 8.82
CA GLY A 53 -6.00 3.80 8.14
C GLY A 53 -5.53 3.32 6.77
N ALA A 54 -5.07 2.06 6.68
CA ALA A 54 -4.67 1.44 5.42
C ALA A 54 -5.80 1.44 4.39
N SER A 55 -6.99 0.98 4.78
CA SER A 55 -8.13 0.94 3.84
C SER A 55 -8.66 2.31 3.45
N LEU A 56 -8.55 3.31 4.34
CA LEU A 56 -8.88 4.68 3.99
C LEU A 56 -7.91 5.22 2.94
N ALA A 57 -6.61 4.97 3.11
CA ALA A 57 -5.57 5.37 2.18
C ALA A 57 -5.71 4.70 0.81
N GLU A 58 -5.96 3.39 0.80
CA GLU A 58 -6.26 2.63 -0.42
C GLU A 58 -7.51 3.19 -1.13
N GLN A 59 -8.58 3.48 -0.39
CA GLN A 59 -9.80 4.04 -0.96
C GLN A 59 -9.55 5.41 -1.60
N LEU A 60 -8.80 6.29 -0.94
CA LEU A 60 -8.45 7.60 -1.49
C LEU A 60 -7.61 7.46 -2.78
N THR A 61 -6.65 6.54 -2.79
CA THR A 61 -5.81 6.25 -3.95
C THR A 61 -6.63 5.74 -5.14
N ILE A 62 -7.61 4.88 -4.88
CA ILE A 62 -8.51 4.33 -5.91
C ILE A 62 -9.43 5.42 -6.47
N ILE A 63 -9.99 6.28 -5.61
CA ILE A 63 -10.84 7.39 -6.04
C ILE A 63 -10.03 8.36 -6.92
N ASP A 64 -8.82 8.73 -6.49
CA ASP A 64 -7.91 9.58 -7.27
C ASP A 64 -7.55 8.95 -8.62
N LEU A 65 -7.40 7.62 -8.68
CA LEU A 65 -7.12 6.91 -9.93
C LEU A 65 -8.32 6.91 -10.89
N LEU A 66 -9.50 6.51 -10.40
CA LEU A 66 -10.66 6.26 -11.25
C LEU A 66 -11.35 7.52 -11.72
N PHE A 67 -11.52 8.50 -10.83
CA PHE A 67 -12.36 9.66 -11.11
C PHE A 67 -11.88 10.47 -12.33
N PRO A 68 -10.58 10.78 -12.48
CA PRO A 68 -10.07 11.43 -13.69
C PRO A 68 -10.15 10.55 -14.94
N GLN A 69 -9.98 9.23 -14.79
CA GLN A 69 -10.03 8.31 -15.93
C GLN A 69 -11.45 8.16 -16.47
N SER A 70 -12.45 8.07 -15.59
CA SER A 70 -13.86 7.99 -15.99
C SER A 70 -14.31 9.28 -16.67
N ILE A 71 -13.93 10.44 -16.13
CA ILE A 71 -14.18 11.73 -16.80
C ILE A 71 -13.50 11.77 -18.15
N GLY A 72 -12.22 11.42 -18.22
CA GLY A 72 -11.46 11.42 -19.48
C GLY A 72 -12.05 10.49 -20.54
N TYR A 73 -12.64 9.37 -20.13
CA TYR A 73 -13.33 8.45 -21.04
C TYR A 73 -14.63 9.06 -21.60
N VAL A 74 -15.41 9.75 -20.77
CA VAL A 74 -16.70 10.35 -21.17
C VAL A 74 -16.49 11.63 -21.98
N THR A 75 -15.55 12.48 -21.59
CA THR A 75 -15.34 13.80 -22.19
C THR A 75 -14.28 13.83 -23.28
N GLY A 76 -13.46 12.78 -23.40
CA GLY A 76 -12.25 12.76 -24.24
C GLY A 76 -11.08 13.58 -23.66
N HIS A 77 -11.25 14.20 -22.49
CA HIS A 77 -10.25 15.08 -21.88
C HIS A 77 -9.91 14.64 -20.46
N ASN A 78 -8.66 14.23 -20.23
CA ASN A 78 -8.20 13.82 -18.90
C ASN A 78 -7.96 15.06 -18.02
N PRO A 79 -8.73 15.28 -16.95
CA PRO A 79 -8.62 16.47 -16.11
C PRO A 79 -7.27 16.59 -15.41
N ARG A 80 -6.54 15.48 -15.19
CA ARG A 80 -5.17 15.55 -14.65
C ARG A 80 -4.20 16.24 -15.57
N VAL A 81 -4.38 16.10 -16.88
CA VAL A 81 -3.47 16.68 -17.88
C VAL A 81 -3.86 18.12 -18.19
N MET A 82 -5.13 18.48 -18.00
CA MET A 82 -5.61 19.83 -18.21
C MET A 82 -5.09 20.82 -17.16
N SER A 83 -4.73 20.34 -15.96
CA SER A 83 -4.25 21.19 -14.87
C SER A 83 -2.99 20.62 -14.22
N SER A 84 -1.90 21.38 -14.29
CA SER A 84 -0.66 21.08 -13.56
C SER A 84 -0.92 20.87 -12.07
N LEU A 85 -1.82 21.65 -11.47
CA LEU A 85 -2.15 21.51 -10.06
C LEU A 85 -2.79 20.15 -9.75
N LEU A 86 -3.76 19.70 -10.57
CA LEU A 86 -4.40 18.40 -10.38
C LEU A 86 -3.42 17.24 -10.61
N CYS A 87 -2.52 17.38 -11.60
CA CYS A 87 -1.45 16.42 -11.85
C CYS A 87 -0.56 16.23 -10.61
N LYS A 88 -0.16 17.35 -9.99
CA LYS A 88 0.72 17.36 -8.81
C LYS A 88 0.02 16.81 -7.58
N ILE A 89 -1.22 17.24 -7.30
CA ILE A 89 -2.01 16.75 -6.17
C ILE A 89 -2.26 15.24 -6.30
N SER A 90 -2.71 14.78 -7.47
CA SER A 90 -2.92 13.36 -7.74
C SER A 90 -1.63 12.55 -7.59
N SER A 91 -0.49 13.08 -8.05
CA SER A 91 0.81 12.43 -7.88
C SER A 91 1.21 12.28 -6.40
N VAL A 92 0.98 13.32 -5.57
CA VAL A 92 1.25 13.26 -4.13
C VAL A 92 0.31 12.28 -3.44
N LEU A 93 -0.99 12.33 -3.74
CA LEU A 93 -2.00 11.45 -3.13
C LEU A 93 -1.79 9.99 -3.52
N TYR A 94 -1.52 9.70 -4.78
CA TYR A 94 -1.32 8.33 -5.26
C TYR A 94 -0.09 7.68 -4.64
N ASN A 95 1.06 8.37 -4.68
CA ASN A 95 2.30 7.81 -4.14
C ASN A 95 2.29 7.84 -2.61
N GLY A 96 1.95 8.99 -2.00
CA GLY A 96 1.89 9.12 -0.55
C GLY A 96 0.83 8.24 0.10
N GLY A 97 -0.35 8.11 -0.51
CA GLY A 97 -1.42 7.23 -0.05
C GLY A 97 -1.03 5.74 -0.11
N GLY A 98 -0.34 5.33 -1.17
CA GLY A 98 0.21 3.98 -1.29
C GLY A 98 1.25 3.66 -0.21
N VAL A 99 2.20 4.58 0.04
CA VAL A 99 3.17 4.43 1.15
C VAL A 99 2.45 4.34 2.47
N PHE A 100 1.52 5.25 2.74
CA PHE A 100 0.80 5.30 4.02
C PHE A 100 0.01 4.01 4.30
N ALA A 101 -0.63 3.44 3.27
CA ALA A 101 -1.30 2.15 3.37
C ALA A 101 -0.35 1.04 3.80
N LEU A 102 0.81 0.96 3.14
CA LEU A 102 1.84 -0.04 3.43
C LEU A 102 2.47 0.17 4.83
N GLU A 103 2.66 1.43 5.23
CA GLU A 103 3.12 1.79 6.58
C GLU A 103 2.17 1.30 7.66
N CYS A 104 0.88 1.55 7.47
CA CYS A 104 -0.16 1.04 8.35
C CYS A 104 -0.12 -0.49 8.43
N LEU A 105 0.09 -1.19 7.32
CA LEU A 105 0.11 -2.65 7.31
C LEU A 105 1.31 -3.25 8.06
N TYR A 106 2.52 -2.70 7.90
CA TYR A 106 3.65 -3.22 8.69
C TYR A 106 3.52 -2.86 10.16
N LEU A 107 2.97 -1.69 10.51
CA LEU A 107 2.69 -1.33 11.91
C LEU A 107 1.66 -2.27 12.54
N ALA A 108 0.63 -2.64 11.77
CA ALA A 108 -0.34 -3.65 12.16
C ALA A 108 0.33 -5.02 12.42
N ALA A 109 1.26 -5.44 11.56
CA ALA A 109 2.00 -6.67 11.77
C ALA A 109 2.91 -6.63 13.02
N ILE A 110 3.60 -5.50 13.26
CA ILE A 110 4.42 -5.30 14.47
C ILE A 110 3.54 -5.31 15.73
N ASP A 111 2.43 -4.58 15.75
CA ASP A 111 1.49 -4.56 16.87
C ASP A 111 0.97 -5.96 17.20
N ARG A 112 0.66 -6.76 16.17
CA ARG A 112 0.23 -8.15 16.36
C ARG A 112 1.32 -9.07 16.86
N TYR A 113 2.54 -8.92 16.34
CA TYR A 113 3.67 -9.65 16.89
C TYR A 113 3.87 -9.34 18.38
N LEU A 114 3.83 -8.05 18.76
CA LEU A 114 3.94 -7.63 20.16
C LEU A 114 2.81 -8.21 21.02
N GLN A 115 1.59 -8.30 20.52
CA GLN A 115 0.46 -8.94 21.22
C GLN A 115 0.64 -10.45 21.40
N THR A 116 1.34 -11.14 20.48
CA THR A 116 1.64 -12.57 20.64
C THR A 116 2.81 -12.83 21.61
N CYS A 117 3.65 -11.83 21.87
CA CYS A 117 4.80 -11.95 22.75
C CYS A 117 4.40 -11.73 24.22
N ARG A 118 4.53 -12.77 25.06
CA ARG A 118 4.19 -12.73 26.51
C ARG A 118 4.83 -11.54 27.26
N SER A 119 6.08 -11.21 26.95
CA SER A 119 6.78 -10.10 27.58
C SER A 119 6.14 -8.76 27.18
N ALA A 120 5.93 -8.51 25.89
CA ALA A 120 5.39 -7.25 25.40
C ALA A 120 3.93 -7.00 25.83
N VAL A 121 3.11 -8.05 25.96
CA VAL A 121 1.74 -7.96 26.52
C VAL A 121 1.76 -7.41 27.95
N LYS A 122 2.71 -7.89 28.78
CA LYS A 122 2.84 -7.44 30.18
C LYS A 122 3.08 -5.94 30.28
N TRP A 123 3.75 -5.36 29.29
CA TRP A 123 4.16 -3.96 29.28
C TRP A 123 3.23 -3.03 28.51
N GLN A 124 2.15 -3.53 27.90
CA GLN A 124 1.17 -2.73 27.14
C GLN A 124 1.81 -1.69 26.20
N TRP A 125 2.82 -2.10 25.42
CA TRP A 125 3.63 -1.17 24.62
C TRP A 125 2.79 -0.31 23.67
N MET A 126 1.79 -0.92 23.03
CA MET A 126 0.92 -0.26 22.07
C MET A 126 -0.47 -0.03 22.66
N THR A 127 -0.75 1.21 23.07
CA THR A 127 -2.08 1.64 23.48
C THR A 127 -2.80 2.31 22.30
N LEU A 128 -4.13 2.39 22.35
CA LEU A 128 -4.93 3.04 21.30
C LEU A 128 -4.47 4.49 21.03
N LYS A 129 -4.17 5.25 22.07
CA LYS A 129 -3.69 6.65 21.96
C LYS A 129 -2.35 6.72 21.22
N ARG A 130 -1.43 5.80 21.54
CA ARG A 130 -0.13 5.72 20.86
C ARG A 130 -0.28 5.26 19.41
N ALA A 131 -1.19 4.32 19.13
CA ALA A 131 -1.49 3.89 17.78
C ALA A 131 -2.04 5.03 16.93
N LEU A 132 -2.97 5.84 17.46
CA LEU A 132 -3.47 7.05 16.79
C LEU A 132 -2.37 8.08 16.56
N LEU A 133 -1.50 8.32 17.54
CA LEU A 133 -0.36 9.23 17.39
C LEU A 133 0.59 8.76 16.29
N LEU A 134 0.95 7.48 16.28
CA LEU A 134 1.78 6.90 15.22
C LEU A 134 1.10 7.02 13.86
N LEU A 135 -0.20 6.72 13.78
CA LEU A 135 -0.96 6.87 12.54
C LEU A 135 -0.85 8.29 11.98
N CYS A 136 -1.00 9.32 12.82
CA CYS A 136 -0.83 10.71 12.41
C CYS A 136 0.59 11.02 11.95
N ILE A 137 1.61 10.57 12.69
CA ILE A 137 3.03 10.77 12.34
C ILE A 137 3.32 10.16 10.96
N PHE A 138 2.95 8.91 10.74
CA PHE A 138 3.16 8.21 9.48
C PHE A 138 2.35 8.83 8.34
N ALA A 139 1.14 9.35 8.59
CA ALA A 139 0.39 10.10 7.59
C ALA A 139 1.16 11.35 7.12
N PHE A 140 1.74 12.11 8.04
CA PHE A 140 2.57 13.27 7.69
C PHE A 140 3.85 12.88 6.94
N LEU A 141 4.54 11.82 7.39
CA LEU A 141 5.73 11.30 6.72
C LEU A 141 5.42 10.84 5.29
N SER A 142 4.33 10.10 5.10
CA SER A 142 3.87 9.62 3.81
C SER A 142 3.51 10.76 2.84
N ILE A 143 2.84 11.82 3.32
CA ILE A 143 2.60 13.02 2.52
C ILE A 143 3.94 13.67 2.15
N GLY A 144 4.88 13.77 3.09
CA GLY A 144 6.23 14.28 2.85
C GLY A 144 7.00 13.49 1.79
N LEU A 145 6.89 12.16 1.80
CA LEU A 145 7.48 11.27 0.79
C LEU A 145 6.76 11.39 -0.57
N GLY A 146 5.49 11.76 -0.58
CA GLY A 146 4.71 12.06 -1.78
C GLY A 146 5.08 13.41 -2.43
N LEU A 147 5.54 14.40 -1.65
CA LEU A 147 5.83 15.75 -2.15
C LEU A 147 6.81 15.80 -3.33
N PRO A 148 7.95 15.07 -3.34
CA PRO A 148 8.84 15.04 -4.50
C PRO A 148 8.13 14.63 -5.80
N PHE A 149 7.16 13.71 -5.74
CA PHE A 149 6.36 13.37 -6.92
C PHE A 149 5.50 14.55 -7.40
N GLY A 150 4.95 15.34 -6.48
CA GLY A 150 4.22 16.57 -6.82
C GLY A 150 5.12 17.71 -7.32
N ILE A 151 6.37 17.78 -6.89
CA ILE A 151 7.29 18.85 -7.33
C ILE A 151 7.84 18.55 -8.72
N PHE A 152 8.25 17.29 -8.96
CA PHE A 152 8.98 16.90 -10.17
C PHE A 152 8.13 16.31 -11.28
N ARG A 153 6.82 16.07 -11.06
CA ARG A 153 5.88 15.72 -12.12
C ARG A 153 5.10 16.94 -12.59
N ASP A 154 4.87 17.00 -13.89
CA ASP A 154 4.00 18.00 -14.50
C ASP A 154 3.10 17.36 -15.56
N ALA A 155 2.05 18.09 -15.91
CA ALA A 155 1.17 17.71 -17.00
C ALA A 155 1.92 17.89 -18.32
N VAL A 156 2.00 16.83 -19.12
CA VAL A 156 2.59 16.87 -20.47
C VAL A 156 1.46 16.69 -21.50
N PRO A 157 0.90 17.80 -22.05
CA PRO A 157 -0.27 17.75 -22.91
C PRO A 157 -0.09 16.88 -24.14
N ASN A 158 1.11 16.90 -24.73
CA ASN A 158 1.44 16.16 -25.95
C ASN A 158 1.34 14.64 -25.79
N ILE A 159 1.56 14.13 -24.56
CA ILE A 159 1.54 12.69 -24.25
C ILE A 159 0.22 12.32 -23.57
N GLY A 160 -0.56 13.30 -23.12
CA GLY A 160 -1.81 13.02 -22.40
C GLY A 160 -1.58 12.40 -21.02
N GLN A 161 -0.44 12.66 -20.39
CA GLN A 161 -0.09 12.07 -19.09
C GLN A 161 0.70 13.01 -18.17
N CYS A 162 0.77 12.62 -16.90
CA CYS A 162 1.60 13.24 -15.87
C CYS A 162 2.97 12.56 -15.82
N ASP A 163 4.01 13.28 -16.23
CA ASP A 163 5.35 12.71 -16.34
C ASP A 163 6.40 13.53 -15.59
N PHE A 164 7.55 12.92 -15.33
CA PHE A 164 8.67 13.58 -14.68
C PHE A 164 9.36 14.56 -15.62
N ILE A 165 9.60 15.78 -15.15
CA ILE A 165 10.32 16.81 -15.91
C ILE A 165 11.80 16.43 -16.10
N ASN A 166 12.40 15.71 -15.14
CA ASN A 166 13.80 15.32 -15.15
C ASN A 166 13.97 13.80 -14.99
N ALA A 167 14.33 13.12 -16.07
CA ALA A 167 14.51 11.67 -16.10
C ALA A 167 15.64 11.16 -15.17
N LYS A 168 16.72 11.94 -14.97
CA LYS A 168 17.83 11.53 -14.07
C LYS A 168 17.36 11.55 -12.62
N PHE A 169 16.66 12.61 -12.22
CA PHE A 169 16.06 12.70 -10.89
C PHE A 169 15.02 11.60 -10.68
N ALA A 170 14.15 11.37 -11.66
CA ALA A 170 13.14 10.32 -11.62
C ALA A 170 13.75 8.93 -11.37
N ARG A 171 14.85 8.60 -12.05
CA ARG A 171 15.53 7.32 -11.89
C ARG A 171 16.15 7.16 -10.49
N LEU A 172 16.88 8.16 -10.02
CA LEU A 172 17.47 8.13 -8.67
C LEU A 172 16.40 7.98 -7.59
N PHE A 173 15.35 8.80 -7.69
CA PHE A 173 14.25 8.81 -6.73
C PHE A 173 13.44 7.52 -6.76
N PHE A 174 13.24 6.92 -7.95
CA PHE A 174 12.59 5.62 -8.08
C PHE A 174 13.34 4.52 -7.32
N TYR A 175 14.67 4.46 -7.38
CA TYR A 175 15.44 3.48 -6.62
C TYR A 175 15.38 3.71 -5.11
N PHE A 176 15.52 4.98 -4.68
CA PHE A 176 15.38 5.35 -3.28
C PHE A 176 13.99 4.95 -2.73
N TYR A 177 12.93 5.29 -3.46
CA TYR A 177 11.56 4.95 -3.12
C TYR A 177 11.33 3.43 -3.12
N ALA A 178 11.85 2.69 -4.09
CA ALA A 178 11.71 1.23 -4.13
C ALA A 178 12.36 0.56 -2.91
N ILE A 179 13.55 1.00 -2.51
CA ILE A 179 14.26 0.42 -1.36
C ILE A 179 13.53 0.75 -0.05
N ILE A 180 13.22 2.03 0.16
CA ILE A 180 12.71 2.52 1.45
C ILE A 180 11.22 2.24 1.61
N CYS A 181 10.43 2.47 0.56
CA CYS A 181 8.97 2.40 0.64
C CYS A 181 8.41 1.05 0.22
N ILE A 182 9.14 0.20 -0.51
CA ILE A 182 8.61 -1.10 -0.96
C ILE A 182 9.37 -2.25 -0.30
N ILE A 183 10.68 -2.35 -0.53
CA ILE A 183 11.48 -3.50 -0.10
C ILE A 183 11.58 -3.57 1.43
N SER A 184 11.90 -2.46 2.10
CA SER A 184 12.03 -2.42 3.56
C SER A 184 10.70 -2.78 4.27
N PRO A 185 9.56 -2.13 3.97
CA PRO A 185 8.24 -2.52 4.48
C PRO A 185 7.86 -3.97 4.22
N ALA A 186 8.13 -4.48 3.01
CA ALA A 186 7.86 -5.87 2.67
C ALA A 186 8.70 -6.84 3.53
N ALA A 187 9.99 -6.53 3.74
CA ALA A 187 10.86 -7.33 4.60
C ALA A 187 10.36 -7.33 6.06
N ILE A 188 9.95 -6.18 6.57
CA ILE A 188 9.36 -6.04 7.92
C ILE A 188 8.07 -6.88 8.00
N LEU A 189 7.16 -6.75 7.04
CA LEU A 189 5.92 -7.54 6.99
C LEU A 189 6.18 -9.05 6.99
N VAL A 190 7.14 -9.52 6.19
CA VAL A 190 7.49 -10.95 6.12
C VAL A 190 8.06 -11.43 7.46
N VAL A 191 9.02 -10.70 8.04
CA VAL A 191 9.64 -11.08 9.31
C VAL A 191 8.62 -11.10 10.44
N PHE A 192 7.88 -10.00 10.65
CA PHE A 192 6.90 -9.92 11.74
C PHE A 192 5.67 -10.79 11.49
N GLY A 193 5.24 -10.95 10.24
CA GLY A 193 4.17 -11.87 9.86
C GLY A 193 4.53 -13.33 10.17
N TYR A 194 5.74 -13.75 9.79
CA TYR A 194 6.25 -15.09 10.11
C TYR A 194 6.37 -15.33 11.61
N LEU A 195 6.94 -14.37 12.35
CA LEU A 195 7.08 -14.47 13.81
C LEU A 195 5.71 -14.54 14.50
N THR A 196 4.73 -13.75 14.03
CA THR A 196 3.35 -13.78 14.54
C THR A 196 2.71 -15.15 14.29
N TRP A 197 2.90 -15.73 13.10
CA TRP A 197 2.40 -17.06 12.77
C TRP A 197 3.00 -18.14 13.67
N ARG A 198 4.33 -18.13 13.84
CA ARG A 198 5.06 -19.07 14.70
C ARG A 198 4.59 -19.00 16.15
N ASN A 199 4.46 -17.79 16.71
CA ASN A 199 3.98 -17.59 18.08
C ASN A 199 2.51 -17.97 18.25
N GLY A 200 1.69 -17.71 17.23
CA GLY A 200 0.29 -18.10 17.18
C GLY A 200 0.10 -19.62 17.28
N GLN A 201 0.88 -20.40 16.53
CA GLN A 201 0.84 -21.86 16.60
C GLN A 201 1.23 -22.40 17.98
N GLN A 202 2.30 -21.87 18.57
CA GLN A 202 2.74 -22.28 19.91
C GLN A 202 1.70 -21.97 20.99
N THR A 203 0.96 -20.86 20.84
CA THR A 203 -0.10 -20.48 21.78
C THR A 203 -1.32 -21.37 21.62
N GLN A 204 -1.70 -21.71 20.38
CA GLN A 204 -2.79 -22.65 20.10
C GLN A 204 -2.54 -24.03 20.68
N GLN A 205 -1.32 -24.57 20.52
CA GLN A 205 -0.94 -25.87 21.07
C GLN A 205 -1.02 -25.93 22.60
N ARG A 206 -0.85 -24.79 23.29
CA ARG A 206 -0.92 -24.69 24.75
C ARG A 206 -2.33 -24.44 25.29
N GLN A 207 -3.27 -23.98 24.45
CA GLN A 207 -4.61 -23.54 24.85
C GLN A 207 -5.74 -24.49 24.41
N THR A 208 -5.40 -25.70 23.95
CA THR A 208 -6.33 -26.77 23.55
C THR A 208 -7.32 -27.20 24.65
N THR A 209 -7.19 -26.70 25.88
CA THR A 209 -8.08 -26.98 27.01
C THR A 209 -9.18 -25.94 27.28
N GLY A 210 -9.30 -24.83 26.53
CA GLY A 210 -10.33 -23.80 26.75
C GLY A 210 -10.98 -23.26 25.47
N GLN A 211 -12.17 -23.74 25.12
CA GLN A 211 -12.58 -23.92 23.72
C GLN A 211 -13.37 -22.77 23.03
N ASN A 212 -13.75 -21.64 23.68
CA ASN A 212 -14.70 -20.70 23.05
C ASN A 212 -14.26 -19.24 22.79
N SER A 213 -13.18 -18.70 23.39
CA SER A 213 -12.79 -17.29 23.15
C SER A 213 -11.74 -17.08 22.03
N ASN A 214 -11.15 -18.16 21.50
CA ASN A 214 -9.96 -18.08 20.65
C ASN A 214 -10.22 -17.70 19.19
N ASN A 215 -11.44 -17.91 18.66
CA ASN A 215 -11.74 -17.68 17.25
C ASN A 215 -11.63 -16.19 16.86
N ILE A 216 -11.96 -15.28 17.78
CA ILE A 216 -11.95 -13.83 17.54
C ILE A 216 -10.52 -13.28 17.49
N ALA A 217 -9.60 -13.81 18.31
CA ALA A 217 -8.20 -13.39 18.31
C ALA A 217 -7.41 -13.90 17.09
N GLN A 218 -7.87 -14.99 16.46
CA GLN A 218 -7.21 -15.58 15.29
C GLN A 218 -7.57 -14.89 13.97
N GLN A 219 -8.75 -14.27 13.89
CA GLN A 219 -9.23 -13.63 12.66
C GLN A 219 -8.29 -12.52 12.15
N PRO A 220 -7.79 -11.60 13.00
CA PRO A 220 -6.84 -10.56 12.56
C PRO A 220 -5.49 -11.13 12.10
N THR A 221 -5.02 -12.21 12.72
CA THR A 221 -3.75 -12.85 12.34
C THR A 221 -3.85 -13.48 10.96
N ARG A 222 -4.95 -14.20 10.67
CA ARG A 222 -5.19 -14.75 9.33
C ARG A 222 -5.29 -13.64 8.29
N MET A 223 -5.94 -12.53 8.66
CA MET A 223 -6.07 -11.38 7.78
C MET A 223 -4.72 -10.78 7.39
N ILE A 224 -3.85 -10.53 8.37
CA ILE A 224 -2.52 -9.97 8.10
C ILE A 224 -1.66 -10.93 7.29
N LEU A 225 -1.75 -12.24 7.52
CA LEU A 225 -1.03 -13.22 6.72
C LEU A 225 -1.47 -13.18 5.25
N ILE A 226 -2.78 -13.14 5.00
CA ILE A 226 -3.32 -13.02 3.63
C ILE A 226 -2.85 -11.71 2.99
N GLN A 227 -2.93 -10.58 3.70
CA GLN A 227 -2.45 -9.29 3.18
C GLN A 227 -0.94 -9.31 2.91
N THR A 228 -0.15 -9.90 3.80
CA THR A 228 1.31 -10.04 3.63
C THR A 228 1.64 -10.88 2.40
N THR A 229 0.98 -12.02 2.22
CA THR A 229 1.19 -12.86 1.04
C THR A 229 0.78 -12.15 -0.25
N SER A 230 -0.35 -11.43 -0.23
CA SER A 230 -0.79 -10.65 -1.40
C SER A 230 0.20 -9.55 -1.75
N ILE A 231 0.74 -8.83 -0.76
CA ILE A 231 1.75 -7.78 -0.99
C ILE A 231 3.03 -8.36 -1.57
N VAL A 232 3.50 -9.50 -1.07
CA VAL A 232 4.69 -10.16 -1.60
C VAL A 232 4.48 -10.59 -3.05
N ILE A 233 3.31 -11.16 -3.38
CA ILE A 233 2.97 -11.54 -4.74
C ILE A 233 2.91 -10.30 -5.66
N SER A 234 2.25 -9.23 -5.22
CA SER A 234 2.15 -7.98 -5.97
C SER A 234 3.53 -7.33 -6.18
N ALA A 235 4.37 -7.31 -5.15
CA ALA A 235 5.73 -6.79 -5.26
C ALA A 235 6.53 -7.59 -6.30
N VAL A 236 6.48 -8.93 -6.24
CA VAL A 236 7.15 -9.79 -7.23
C VAL A 236 6.61 -9.56 -8.64
N ALA A 237 5.29 -9.38 -8.80
CA ALA A 237 4.67 -9.10 -10.10
C ALA A 237 5.06 -7.73 -10.68
N GLU A 238 5.23 -6.72 -9.82
CA GLU A 238 5.60 -5.36 -10.25
C GLU A 238 7.08 -5.24 -10.66
N PHE A 239 7.94 -6.09 -10.10
CA PHE A 239 9.31 -6.29 -10.56
C PHE A 239 9.32 -7.12 -11.87
N SER A 240 8.87 -6.51 -12.96
CA SER A 240 9.07 -7.04 -14.31
C SER A 240 10.56 -7.31 -14.58
N PRO A 241 10.94 -8.36 -15.33
CA PRO A 241 12.35 -8.71 -15.57
C PRO A 241 13.20 -7.58 -16.18
N SER A 242 12.58 -6.64 -16.89
CA SER A 242 13.26 -5.43 -17.38
C SER A 242 13.69 -4.49 -16.24
N LYS A 243 12.81 -4.25 -15.26
CA LYS A 243 13.11 -3.42 -14.08
C LYS A 243 14.09 -4.10 -13.13
N ILE A 244 14.05 -5.43 -13.02
CA ILE A 244 15.04 -6.20 -12.25
C ILE A 244 16.43 -6.01 -12.86
N ARG A 245 16.56 -6.09 -14.19
CA ARG A 245 17.84 -5.90 -14.87
C ARG A 245 18.42 -4.50 -14.64
N GLU A 246 17.58 -3.46 -14.72
CA GLU A 246 17.98 -2.09 -14.41
C GLU A 246 18.41 -1.92 -12.94
N PHE A 247 17.67 -2.55 -12.01
CA PHE A 247 18.01 -2.51 -10.58
C PHE A 247 19.33 -3.21 -10.27
N CYS A 248 19.57 -4.40 -10.84
CA CYS A 248 20.85 -5.10 -10.70
C CYS A 248 22.02 -4.28 -11.28
N SER A 249 21.82 -3.62 -12.42
CA SER A 249 22.83 -2.73 -12.99
C SER A 249 23.13 -1.55 -12.08
N PHE A 250 22.12 -0.98 -11.42
CA PHE A 250 22.29 0.11 -10.46
C PHE A 250 23.04 -0.36 -9.19
N ILE A 251 22.69 -1.52 -8.64
CA ILE A 251 23.42 -2.09 -7.50
C ILE A 251 24.90 -2.29 -7.84
N ASN A 252 25.21 -2.87 -9.00
CA ASN A 252 26.60 -3.03 -9.44
C ASN A 252 27.32 -1.69 -9.58
N TYR A 253 26.62 -0.65 -10.07
CA TYR A 253 27.17 0.70 -10.17
C TYR A 253 27.47 1.32 -8.79
N VAL A 254 26.57 1.13 -7.81
CA VAL A 254 26.77 1.63 -6.43
C VAL A 254 27.89 0.87 -5.73
N ILE A 255 27.95 -0.47 -5.89
CA ILE A 255 29.04 -1.29 -5.33
C ILE A 255 30.38 -0.87 -5.92
N PHE A 256 30.45 -0.68 -7.25
CA PHE A 256 31.66 -0.24 -7.94
C PHE A 256 32.13 1.16 -7.49
N PHE A 257 31.22 2.05 -7.12
CA PHE A 257 31.56 3.38 -6.62
C PHE A 257 32.01 3.38 -5.14
N LEU A 258 31.62 2.35 -4.37
CA LEU A 258 31.97 2.19 -2.96
C LEU A 258 33.25 1.34 -2.74
N SER A 259 33.69 0.59 -3.75
CA SER A 259 34.93 -0.20 -3.77
C SER A 259 36.10 0.59 -4.32
#